data_AF-A0A3A9XSP3-F1
#
_entry.id   AF-A0A3A9XSP3-F1
#
_cell.length_a   1.000
_cell.length_b   1.000
_cell.length_c   1.000
_cell.angle_alpha   90.00
_cell.angle_beta   90.00
_cell.angle_gamma   90.00
#
_symmetry.space_group_name_H-M   'P 1'
#
loop_
_entity.id
_entity.type
_entity.pdbx_description
1 polymer ?
#
loop_
_entity_poly.entity_id
_entity_poly.type
_entity_poly.pdbx_seq_one_letter_code
_entity_poly.pdbx_strand_id
1 'polypeptide(L)'
;MTEPRGVAAVVPATIGGAVLAGLWRAELTFQSGCRPETIGACLSWRIPVLLLGPVVVAVGSWLVLRAAGAARPLLATSLGVLATAGVTLLHQAGQSGWRPPSVPLAALFAAFGFTVGVVVAGLRMPVALRAALAVLLAVPVVLFPTIKESSTRDRRVENFARLGLPLLVPEVGAYRVVAARADPAGGQLSLVLADGPRRLSVDTIRVPADFAPPQRCGPSAVEVSLRGTVSLPPSNGPCQRFAADHWLRSENGHPVHLLRRGDALVLVSPGVDVPDRDVAAAAGQLVEVSPRELAALLG
;
A
#
# COMPACT_ATOMS: atom_id res chain seq x y z
N MET A 1 -27.01 -2.60 37.26
CA MET A 1 -26.09 -3.72 37.56
C MET A 1 -25.76 -4.40 36.25
N THR A 2 -24.57 -4.15 35.71
CA THR A 2 -24.06 -4.86 34.53
C THR A 2 -23.80 -6.31 34.92
N GLU A 3 -24.61 -7.25 34.41
CA GLU A 3 -24.40 -8.67 34.68
C GLU A 3 -22.97 -9.08 34.27
N PRO A 4 -22.25 -9.84 35.10
CA PRO A 4 -20.91 -10.37 34.80
C PRO A 4 -20.87 -11.26 33.53
N ARG A 5 -22.03 -11.59 32.97
CA ARG A 5 -22.24 -12.46 31.80
C ARG A 5 -21.77 -11.84 30.48
N GLY A 6 -21.75 -10.50 30.38
CA GLY A 6 -21.31 -9.81 29.16
C GLY A 6 -19.79 -9.78 28.96
N VAL A 7 -19.02 -9.85 30.04
CA VAL A 7 -17.55 -9.75 30.03
C VAL A 7 -16.89 -11.03 29.49
N ALA A 8 -17.54 -12.18 29.66
CA ALA A 8 -17.01 -13.48 29.23
C ALA A 8 -16.78 -13.56 27.70
N ALA A 9 -17.57 -12.85 26.89
CA ALA A 9 -17.44 -12.83 25.43
C ALA A 9 -16.36 -11.87 24.92
N VAL A 10 -15.92 -10.93 25.76
CA VAL A 10 -14.83 -9.99 25.44
C VAL A 10 -13.50 -10.73 25.39
N VAL A 11 -13.32 -11.76 26.23
CA VAL A 11 -12.08 -12.56 26.30
C VAL A 11 -11.74 -13.27 24.98
N PRO A 12 -12.62 -14.12 24.39
CA PRO A 12 -12.31 -14.78 23.12
C PRO A 12 -12.12 -13.79 21.97
N ALA A 13 -12.86 -12.68 21.97
CA ALA A 13 -12.68 -11.62 20.98
C ALA A 13 -11.30 -10.94 21.10
N THR A 14 -10.90 -10.60 22.32
CA THR A 14 -9.60 -9.95 22.61
C THR A 14 -8.43 -10.85 22.22
N ILE A 15 -8.48 -12.12 22.65
CA ILE A 15 -7.47 -13.13 22.30
C ILE A 15 -7.45 -13.36 20.79
N GLY A 16 -8.62 -13.54 20.17
CA GLY A 16 -8.75 -13.73 18.74
C GLY A 16 -8.16 -12.55 17.94
N GLY A 17 -8.48 -11.32 18.32
CA GLY A 17 -7.93 -10.11 17.71
C GLY A 17 -6.41 -10.02 17.84
N ALA A 18 -5.86 -10.31 19.02
CA ALA A 18 -4.42 -10.36 19.26
C ALA A 18 -3.72 -11.41 18.39
N VAL A 19 -4.26 -12.64 18.36
CA VAL A 19 -3.69 -13.76 17.59
C VAL A 19 -3.71 -13.46 16.10
N LEU A 20 -4.82 -12.94 15.56
CA LEU A 20 -4.93 -12.59 14.13
C LEU A 20 -3.96 -11.48 13.73
N ALA A 21 -3.82 -10.44 14.56
CA ALA A 21 -2.83 -9.39 14.32
C ALA A 21 -1.39 -9.92 14.39
N GLY A 22 -1.11 -10.82 15.33
CA GLY A 22 0.18 -11.50 15.45
C GLY A 22 0.51 -12.35 14.21
N LEU A 23 -0.45 -13.16 13.75
CA LEU A 23 -0.31 -13.99 12.55
C LEU A 23 -0.09 -13.14 11.30
N TRP A 24 -0.83 -12.03 11.16
CA TRP A 24 -0.67 -11.12 10.01
C TRP A 24 0.72 -10.47 10.02
N ARG A 25 1.21 -10.05 11.19
CA ARG A 25 2.58 -9.51 11.31
C ARG A 25 3.63 -10.53 10.95
N ALA A 26 3.51 -11.76 11.48
CA ALA A 26 4.42 -12.84 11.15
C ALA A 26 4.42 -13.17 9.66
N GLU A 27 3.25 -13.07 9.01
CA GLU A 27 3.12 -13.25 7.57
C GLU A 27 3.82 -12.13 6.78
N LEU A 28 3.64 -10.86 7.17
CA LEU A 28 4.33 -9.75 6.50
C LEU A 28 5.85 -9.85 6.66
N THR A 29 6.34 -10.23 7.84
CA THR A 29 7.77 -10.45 8.06
C THR A 29 8.28 -11.60 7.18
N PHE A 30 7.53 -12.71 7.11
CA PHE A 30 7.88 -13.84 6.25
C PHE A 30 7.94 -13.46 4.77
N GLN A 31 6.92 -12.76 4.26
CA GLN A 31 6.88 -12.29 2.88
C GLN A 31 8.00 -11.29 2.56
N SER A 32 8.37 -10.42 3.50
CA SER A 32 9.45 -9.45 3.30
C SER A 32 10.84 -10.08 3.14
N GLY A 33 11.06 -11.27 3.72
CA GLY A 33 12.33 -12.01 3.63
C GLY A 33 12.32 -13.14 2.60
N CYS A 34 11.18 -13.42 1.97
CA CYS A 34 11.03 -14.55 1.06
C CYS A 34 11.58 -14.23 -0.33
N ARG A 35 12.46 -15.10 -0.84
CA ARG A 35 12.88 -15.09 -2.25
C ARG A 35 12.07 -16.16 -3.00
N PRO A 36 11.26 -15.79 -4.00
CA PRO A 36 10.41 -16.76 -4.67
C PRO A 36 11.22 -17.66 -5.61
N GLU A 37 11.32 -18.94 -5.28
CA GLU A 37 11.86 -19.96 -6.19
C GLU A 37 10.76 -20.57 -7.08
N THR A 38 9.50 -20.53 -6.64
CA THR A 38 8.32 -20.99 -7.39
C THR A 38 7.10 -20.10 -7.11
N ILE A 39 6.09 -20.13 -8.01
CA ILE A 39 4.81 -19.44 -7.82
C ILE A 39 4.06 -20.12 -6.67
N GLY A 40 4.24 -19.60 -5.46
CA GLY A 40 3.61 -20.11 -4.22
C GLY A 40 4.58 -20.33 -3.06
N ALA A 41 5.90 -20.31 -3.28
CA ALA A 41 6.90 -20.48 -2.22
C ALA A 41 6.78 -19.45 -1.08
N CYS A 42 6.26 -18.26 -1.39
CA CYS A 42 6.06 -17.18 -0.42
C CYS A 42 4.63 -17.10 0.12
N LEU A 43 3.75 -18.07 -0.19
CA LEU A 43 2.44 -18.19 0.45
C LEU A 43 2.53 -19.15 1.64
N SER A 44 2.33 -18.66 2.86
CA SER A 44 2.28 -19.53 4.03
C SER A 44 0.86 -20.01 4.33
N TRP A 45 0.75 -21.11 5.10
CA TRP A 45 -0.51 -21.63 5.64
C TRP A 45 -1.27 -20.62 6.51
N ARG A 46 -0.64 -19.52 6.92
CA ARG A 46 -1.26 -18.45 7.71
C ARG A 46 -2.27 -17.66 6.90
N ILE A 47 -2.17 -17.60 5.57
CA ILE A 47 -3.12 -16.86 4.73
C ILE A 47 -4.54 -17.43 4.85
N PRO A 48 -4.79 -18.74 4.68
CA PRO A 48 -6.08 -19.35 4.98
C PRO A 48 -6.60 -19.04 6.39
N VAL A 49 -5.72 -19.06 7.39
CA VAL A 49 -6.08 -18.76 8.79
C VAL A 49 -6.47 -17.30 8.98
N LEU A 50 -5.82 -16.37 8.29
CA LEU A 50 -6.20 -14.95 8.33
C LEU A 50 -7.54 -14.69 7.66
N LEU A 51 -7.91 -15.49 6.65
CA LEU A 51 -9.22 -15.40 5.98
C LEU A 51 -10.36 -15.99 6.81
N LEU A 52 -10.15 -17.17 7.41
CA LEU A 52 -11.18 -17.89 8.17
C LEU A 52 -11.21 -17.52 9.66
N GLY A 53 -10.10 -17.04 10.19
CA GLY A 53 -9.92 -16.74 11.60
C GLY A 53 -10.93 -15.75 12.19
N PRO A 54 -11.27 -14.63 11.52
CA PRO A 54 -12.31 -13.73 12.01
C PRO A 54 -13.67 -14.42 12.20
N VAL A 55 -14.03 -15.35 11.31
CA VAL A 55 -15.28 -16.14 11.41
C VAL A 55 -15.22 -17.07 12.62
N VAL A 56 -14.10 -17.77 12.83
CA VAL A 56 -13.90 -18.65 13.99
C VAL A 56 -14.01 -17.87 15.30
N VAL A 57 -13.41 -16.68 15.38
CA VAL A 57 -13.47 -15.80 16.56
C VAL A 57 -14.90 -15.31 16.81
N ALA A 58 -15.64 -14.94 15.76
CA ALA A 58 -17.03 -14.52 15.87
C ALA A 58 -17.93 -15.67 16.37
N VAL A 59 -17.78 -16.87 15.80
CA VAL A 59 -18.52 -18.07 16.22
C VAL A 59 -18.19 -18.45 17.66
N GLY A 60 -16.92 -18.44 18.05
CA GLY A 60 -16.49 -18.70 19.43
C GLY A 60 -17.10 -17.70 20.41
N SER A 61 -17.05 -16.41 20.09
CA SER A 61 -17.64 -15.35 20.93
C SER A 61 -19.16 -15.48 21.04
N TRP A 62 -19.84 -15.86 19.95
CA TRP A 62 -21.27 -16.16 19.96
C TRP A 62 -21.64 -17.36 20.83
N LEU A 63 -20.86 -18.45 20.75
CA LEU A 63 -21.06 -19.64 21.58
C LEU A 63 -20.91 -19.29 23.07
N VAL A 64 -19.91 -18.48 23.43
CA VAL A 64 -19.72 -18.02 24.82
C VAL A 64 -20.91 -17.19 25.30
N LEU A 65 -21.42 -16.26 24.47
CA LEU A 65 -22.62 -15.48 24.82
C LEU A 65 -23.86 -16.38 24.99
N ARG A 66 -24.00 -17.39 24.14
CA ARG A 66 -25.11 -18.34 24.22
C ARG A 66 -25.03 -19.19 25.49
N ALA A 67 -23.85 -19.71 25.82
CA ALA A 67 -23.61 -20.48 27.05
C ALA A 67 -23.82 -19.63 28.31
N ALA A 68 -23.50 -18.34 28.25
CA ALA A 68 -23.73 -17.38 29.34
C ALA A 68 -25.20 -16.94 29.48
N GLY A 69 -26.11 -17.42 28.62
CA GLY A 69 -27.54 -17.11 28.69
C GLY A 69 -27.90 -15.70 28.21
N ALA A 70 -27.09 -15.08 27.34
CA ALA A 70 -27.42 -13.78 26.78
C ALA A 70 -28.75 -13.82 26.01
N ALA A 71 -29.60 -12.81 26.18
CA ALA A 71 -30.92 -12.77 25.55
C ALA A 71 -30.86 -12.67 24.01
N ARG A 72 -29.80 -12.06 23.46
CA ARG A 72 -29.61 -11.83 22.01
C ARG A 72 -28.16 -12.02 21.58
N PRO A 73 -27.62 -13.26 21.66
CA PRO A 73 -26.20 -13.50 21.44
C PRO A 73 -25.78 -13.17 20.00
N LEU A 74 -26.62 -13.49 19.02
CA LEU A 74 -26.32 -13.24 17.60
C LEU A 74 -26.26 -11.74 17.27
N LEU A 75 -27.15 -10.94 17.84
CA LEU A 75 -27.14 -9.48 17.67
C LEU A 75 -25.90 -8.85 18.34
N ALA A 76 -25.56 -9.30 19.55
CA ALA A 76 -24.39 -8.81 20.27
C ALA A 76 -23.09 -9.11 19.50
N THR A 77 -22.93 -10.34 19.00
CA THR A 77 -21.75 -10.73 18.20
C THR A 77 -21.67 -9.94 16.90
N SER A 78 -22.76 -9.81 16.14
CA SER A 78 -22.74 -9.09 14.86
C SER A 78 -22.40 -7.61 15.02
N LEU A 79 -23.01 -6.92 15.99
CA LEU A 79 -22.67 -5.53 16.32
C LEU A 79 -21.22 -5.41 16.82
N GLY A 80 -20.75 -6.38 17.60
CA GLY A 80 -19.37 -6.40 18.09
C GLY A 80 -18.33 -6.56 16.98
N VAL A 81 -18.61 -7.44 16.02
CA VAL A 81 -17.80 -7.62 14.81
C VAL A 81 -17.81 -6.35 13.96
N LEU A 82 -18.97 -5.74 13.72
CA LEU A 82 -19.08 -4.48 12.96
C LEU A 82 -18.30 -3.34 13.62
N ALA A 83 -18.43 -3.18 14.94
CA ALA A 83 -17.69 -2.16 15.68
C ALA A 83 -16.17 -2.39 15.63
N THR A 84 -15.74 -3.64 15.81
CA THR A 84 -14.31 -4.02 15.72
C THR A 84 -13.76 -3.75 14.30
N ALA A 85 -14.51 -4.15 13.27
CA ALA A 85 -14.15 -3.92 11.87
C ALA A 85 -14.09 -2.42 11.57
N GLY A 86 -15.08 -1.64 11.98
CA GLY A 86 -15.13 -0.20 11.77
C GLY A 86 -13.93 0.53 12.38
N VAL A 87 -13.61 0.25 13.65
CA VAL A 87 -12.43 0.85 14.31
C VAL A 87 -11.12 0.43 13.62
N THR A 88 -11.01 -0.84 13.22
CA THR A 88 -9.84 -1.34 12.50
C THR A 88 -9.69 -0.65 11.13
N LEU A 89 -10.78 -0.47 10.39
CA LEU A 89 -10.77 0.21 9.10
C LEU A 89 -10.42 1.70 9.23
N LEU A 90 -10.94 2.39 10.25
CA LEU A 90 -10.55 3.77 10.54
C LEU A 90 -9.06 3.88 10.86
N HIS A 91 -8.52 2.94 11.63
CA HIS A 91 -7.08 2.87 11.87
C HIS A 91 -6.29 2.63 10.58
N GLN A 92 -6.75 1.71 9.70
CA GLN A 92 -6.12 1.45 8.40
C GLN A 92 -6.17 2.65 7.46
N ALA A 93 -7.23 3.46 7.49
CA ALA A 93 -7.38 4.62 6.63
C ALA A 93 -6.30 5.69 6.88
N GLY A 94 -5.74 5.73 8.10
CA GLY A 94 -4.60 6.59 8.44
C GLY A 94 -3.22 6.03 8.06
N GLN A 95 -3.12 4.81 7.53
CA GLN A 95 -1.85 4.14 7.24
C GLN A 95 -1.53 4.14 5.73
N SER A 96 -0.24 4.27 5.38
CA SER A 96 0.25 4.30 3.99
C SER A 96 0.28 2.93 3.29
N GLY A 97 -0.07 1.87 4.00
CA GLY A 97 -0.11 0.51 3.48
C GLY A 97 -0.98 -0.38 4.34
N TRP A 98 -1.31 -1.55 3.82
CA TRP A 98 -2.02 -2.59 4.56
C TRP A 98 -1.09 -3.17 5.63
N ARG A 99 -1.08 -2.54 6.81
CA ARG A 99 -0.26 -2.94 7.95
C ARG A 99 -1.16 -3.32 9.11
N PRO A 100 -1.03 -4.51 9.69
CA PRO A 100 -1.81 -4.90 10.85
C PRO A 100 -1.58 -3.94 12.02
N PRO A 101 -2.63 -3.61 12.79
CA PRO A 101 -2.46 -2.94 14.07
C PRO A 101 -1.51 -3.72 14.99
N SER A 102 -1.01 -3.07 16.04
CA SER A 102 -0.24 -3.79 17.06
C SER A 102 -1.09 -4.83 17.75
N VAL A 103 -0.47 -5.96 18.15
CA VAL A 103 -1.14 -7.01 18.90
C VAL A 103 -1.96 -6.43 20.07
N PRO A 104 -1.41 -5.54 20.93
CA PRO A 104 -2.21 -4.91 21.99
C PRO A 104 -3.32 -4.01 21.45
N LEU A 105 -3.09 -3.28 20.36
CA LEU A 105 -4.11 -2.41 19.77
C LEU A 105 -5.26 -3.21 19.13
N ALA A 106 -4.95 -4.34 18.49
CA ALA A 106 -5.94 -5.26 17.92
C ALA A 106 -6.80 -5.90 19.01
N ALA A 107 -6.17 -6.31 20.12
CA ALA A 107 -6.86 -6.75 21.32
C ALA A 107 -7.83 -5.67 21.83
N LEU A 108 -7.36 -4.42 21.94
CA LEU A 108 -8.19 -3.30 22.39
C LEU A 108 -9.36 -3.02 21.44
N PHE A 109 -9.15 -3.05 20.12
CA PHE A 109 -10.22 -2.86 19.14
C PHE A 109 -11.28 -3.95 19.23
N ALA A 110 -10.87 -5.21 19.37
CA ALA A 110 -11.79 -6.33 19.54
C ALA A 110 -12.53 -6.25 20.88
N ALA A 111 -11.82 -5.92 21.96
CA ALA A 111 -12.41 -5.75 23.28
C ALA A 111 -13.47 -4.64 23.29
N PHE A 112 -13.11 -3.48 22.75
CA PHE A 112 -14.01 -2.33 22.63
C PHE A 112 -15.22 -2.67 21.76
N GLY A 113 -15.01 -3.23 20.57
CA GLY A 113 -16.09 -3.56 19.64
C GLY A 113 -17.09 -4.53 20.26
N PHE A 114 -16.62 -5.63 20.84
CA PHE A 114 -17.51 -6.59 21.51
C PHE A 114 -18.20 -6.04 22.75
N THR A 115 -17.54 -5.17 23.52
CA THR A 115 -18.18 -4.47 24.64
C THR A 115 -19.35 -3.61 24.16
N VAL A 116 -19.15 -2.83 23.10
CA VAL A 116 -20.21 -2.02 22.48
C VAL A 116 -21.35 -2.93 21.99
N GLY A 117 -21.04 -4.01 21.29
CA GLY A 117 -22.05 -4.95 20.79
C GLY A 117 -22.92 -5.56 21.89
N VAL A 118 -22.29 -6.02 22.98
CA VAL A 118 -23.00 -6.59 24.14
C VAL A 118 -23.87 -5.55 24.84
N VAL A 119 -23.34 -4.33 25.07
CA VAL A 119 -24.09 -3.24 25.70
C VAL A 119 -25.31 -2.86 24.87
N VAL A 120 -25.13 -2.65 23.56
CA VAL A 120 -26.22 -2.25 22.65
C VAL A 120 -27.30 -3.34 22.55
N ALA A 121 -26.90 -4.61 22.51
CA ALA A 121 -27.84 -5.72 22.44
C ALA A 121 -28.63 -5.93 23.75
N GLY A 122 -28.00 -5.65 24.90
CA GLY A 122 -28.60 -5.80 26.23
C GLY A 122 -29.53 -4.65 26.63
N LEU A 123 -29.32 -3.44 26.11
CA LEU A 123 -30.16 -2.28 26.41
C LEU A 123 -31.58 -2.45 25.81
N ARG A 124 -32.61 -2.16 26.61
CA ARG A 124 -34.02 -2.11 26.17
C ARG A 124 -34.31 -0.82 25.39
N MET A 125 -33.71 -0.70 24.21
CA MET A 125 -33.95 0.40 23.27
C MET A 125 -35.10 0.11 22.30
N PRO A 126 -35.83 1.15 21.83
CA PRO A 126 -36.77 1.03 20.72
C PRO A 126 -36.04 0.56 19.45
N VAL A 127 -36.75 -0.16 18.58
CA VAL A 127 -36.17 -0.76 17.37
C VAL A 127 -35.52 0.28 16.47
N ALA A 128 -36.13 1.47 16.33
CA ALA A 128 -35.60 2.57 15.54
C ALA A 128 -34.20 3.03 16.00
N LEU A 129 -33.99 3.18 17.32
CA LEU A 129 -32.69 3.60 17.86
C LEU A 129 -31.62 2.52 17.66
N ARG A 130 -32.00 1.24 17.78
CA ARG A 130 -31.08 0.13 17.48
C ARG A 130 -30.69 0.08 16.00
N ALA A 131 -31.65 0.30 15.10
CA ALA A 131 -31.39 0.37 13.68
C ALA A 131 -30.46 1.55 13.35
N ALA A 132 -30.71 2.73 13.90
CA ALA A 132 -29.85 3.90 13.74
C ALA A 132 -28.41 3.62 14.20
N LEU A 133 -28.23 2.94 15.34
CA LEU A 133 -26.91 2.64 15.87
C LEU A 133 -26.19 1.54 15.07
N ALA A 134 -26.91 0.55 14.55
CA ALA A 134 -26.36 -0.43 13.62
C ALA A 134 -25.88 0.23 12.31
N VAL A 135 -26.68 1.17 11.77
CA VAL A 135 -26.29 1.98 10.61
C VAL A 135 -25.03 2.79 10.93
N LEU A 136 -24.99 3.48 12.07
CA LEU A 136 -23.84 4.26 12.51
C LEU A 136 -22.56 3.42 12.58
N LEU A 137 -22.64 2.19 13.10
CA LEU A 137 -21.50 1.26 13.16
C LEU A 137 -21.07 0.73 11.79
N ALA A 138 -21.97 0.70 10.81
CA ALA A 138 -21.67 0.33 9.44
C ALA A 138 -21.07 1.49 8.61
N VAL A 139 -21.29 2.76 9.01
CA VAL A 139 -20.78 3.94 8.29
C VAL A 139 -19.27 3.85 7.98
N PRO A 140 -18.38 3.51 8.94
CA PRO A 140 -16.95 3.40 8.63
C PRO A 140 -16.64 2.33 7.57
N VAL A 141 -17.41 1.24 7.53
CA VAL A 141 -17.23 0.16 6.55
C VAL A 141 -17.60 0.65 5.15
N VAL A 142 -18.70 1.41 5.05
CA VAL A 142 -19.19 1.96 3.77
C VAL A 142 -18.32 3.11 3.28
N LEU A 143 -17.86 3.98 4.17
CA LEU A 143 -17.04 5.16 3.82
C LEU A 143 -15.54 4.87 3.71
N PHE A 144 -15.07 3.72 4.20
CA PHE A 144 -13.66 3.32 4.12
C PHE A 144 -13.00 3.54 2.76
N PRO A 145 -13.56 3.10 1.61
CA PRO A 145 -12.92 3.31 0.31
C PRO A 145 -12.66 4.80 0.03
N THR A 146 -13.65 5.65 0.27
CA THR A 146 -13.56 7.10 0.03
C THR A 146 -12.56 7.78 0.96
N ILE A 147 -12.60 7.46 2.27
CA ILE A 147 -11.66 8.00 3.27
C ILE A 147 -10.23 7.55 2.96
N LYS A 148 -10.06 6.29 2.55
CA LYS A 148 -8.75 5.75 2.19
C LYS A 148 -8.20 6.43 0.95
N GLU A 149 -9.02 6.68 -0.05
CA GLU A 149 -8.62 7.36 -1.28
C GLU A 149 -8.15 8.80 -1.01
N SER A 150 -8.92 9.57 -0.24
CA SER A 150 -8.54 10.94 0.12
C SER A 150 -7.24 10.99 0.94
N SER A 151 -7.14 10.16 1.97
CA SER A 151 -5.93 10.02 2.80
C SER A 151 -4.71 9.61 1.96
N THR A 152 -4.90 8.69 1.01
CA THR A 152 -3.83 8.24 0.12
C THR A 152 -3.39 9.37 -0.82
N ARG A 153 -4.32 10.14 -1.38
CA ARG A 153 -4.01 11.28 -2.25
C ARG A 153 -3.22 12.35 -1.49
N ASP A 154 -3.71 12.81 -0.33
CA ASP A 154 -3.03 13.84 0.46
C ASP A 154 -1.61 13.42 0.85
N ARG A 155 -1.46 12.15 1.25
CA ARG A 155 -0.15 11.60 1.61
C ARG A 155 0.78 11.40 0.42
N ARG A 156 0.25 11.09 -0.78
CA ARG A 156 1.04 11.08 -2.02
C ARG A 156 1.57 12.47 -2.34
N VAL A 157 0.73 13.50 -2.27
CA VAL A 157 1.12 14.89 -2.47
C VAL A 157 2.24 15.27 -1.51
N GLU A 158 2.09 14.93 -0.22
CA GLU A 158 3.11 15.19 0.78
C GLU A 158 4.42 14.43 0.51
N ASN A 159 4.35 13.14 0.17
CA ASN A 159 5.54 12.34 -0.16
C ASN A 159 6.27 12.89 -1.39
N PHE A 160 5.55 13.31 -2.43
CA PHE A 160 6.13 13.94 -3.61
C PHE A 160 6.77 15.28 -3.26
N ALA A 161 6.11 16.11 -2.45
CA ALA A 161 6.68 17.39 -2.00
C ALA A 161 7.97 17.21 -1.18
N ARG A 162 8.06 16.16 -0.37
CA ARG A 162 9.24 15.86 0.46
C ARG A 162 10.44 15.34 -0.32
N LEU A 163 10.28 14.87 -1.57
CA LEU A 163 11.40 14.35 -2.36
C LEU A 163 12.43 15.45 -2.66
N GLY A 164 11.98 16.69 -2.86
CA GLY A 164 12.85 17.78 -3.31
C GLY A 164 13.57 17.42 -4.62
N LEU A 165 12.83 16.77 -5.53
CA LEU A 165 13.27 16.38 -6.87
C LEU A 165 12.29 16.97 -7.89
N PRO A 166 12.74 17.27 -9.11
CA PRO A 166 11.82 17.64 -10.18
C PRO A 166 10.90 16.46 -10.50
N LEU A 167 9.59 16.69 -10.45
CA LEU A 167 8.58 15.68 -10.76
C LEU A 167 8.31 15.74 -12.27
N LEU A 168 8.98 14.89 -13.03
CA LEU A 168 8.98 14.96 -14.49
C LEU A 168 8.07 13.88 -15.07
N VAL A 169 7.06 14.30 -15.81
CA VAL A 169 6.10 13.41 -16.48
C VAL A 169 6.28 13.53 -18.00
N PRO A 170 6.41 12.42 -18.72
CA PRO A 170 6.40 12.44 -20.19
C PRO A 170 5.02 12.75 -20.76
N GLU A 171 4.96 13.67 -21.72
CA GLU A 171 3.75 13.93 -22.52
C GLU A 171 3.75 13.13 -23.82
N VAL A 172 3.65 11.80 -23.73
CA VAL A 172 3.60 10.93 -24.92
C VAL A 172 2.17 10.48 -25.14
N GLY A 173 1.57 10.85 -26.28
CA GLY A 173 0.11 10.88 -26.46
C GLY A 173 -0.68 9.61 -26.09
N ALA A 174 -0.14 8.42 -26.34
CA ALA A 174 -0.84 7.16 -26.05
C ALA A 174 -0.59 6.63 -24.61
N TYR A 175 0.42 7.17 -23.92
CA TYR A 175 0.88 6.68 -22.63
C TYR A 175 0.27 7.50 -21.49
N ARG A 176 -0.23 6.81 -20.46
CA ARG A 176 -0.78 7.44 -19.25
C ARG A 176 -0.03 6.96 -18.03
N VAL A 177 0.16 7.82 -17.04
CA VAL A 177 0.75 7.44 -15.75
C VAL A 177 -0.20 6.49 -15.04
N VAL A 178 0.22 5.24 -14.82
CA VAL A 178 -0.57 4.21 -14.13
C VAL A 178 -0.04 3.92 -12.73
N ALA A 179 1.21 4.28 -12.45
CA ALA A 179 1.78 4.19 -11.12
C ALA A 179 2.85 5.26 -10.91
N ALA A 180 2.93 5.75 -9.68
CA ALA A 180 4.03 6.58 -9.21
C ALA A 180 4.41 6.16 -7.79
N ARG A 181 5.71 6.04 -7.54
CA ARG A 181 6.26 5.68 -6.24
C ARG A 181 7.35 6.67 -5.85
N ALA A 182 7.11 7.38 -4.76
CA ALA A 182 8.12 8.19 -4.10
C ALA A 182 8.85 7.35 -3.05
N ASP A 183 10.18 7.44 -3.03
CA ASP A 183 11.02 6.96 -1.95
C ASP A 183 11.83 8.13 -1.37
N PRO A 184 11.31 8.79 -0.32
CA PRO A 184 11.99 9.91 0.32
C PRO A 184 13.33 9.52 0.97
N ALA A 185 13.47 8.29 1.45
CA ALA A 185 14.68 7.85 2.15
C ALA A 185 15.84 7.64 1.18
N GLY A 186 15.56 7.15 -0.03
CA GLY A 186 16.57 6.99 -1.06
C GLY A 186 16.60 8.10 -2.11
N GLY A 187 15.80 9.17 -1.95
CA GLY A 187 15.78 10.31 -2.87
C GLY A 187 15.47 9.89 -4.32
N GLN A 188 14.37 9.14 -4.51
CA GLN A 188 13.97 8.60 -5.79
C GLN A 188 12.46 8.76 -6.04
N LEU A 189 12.11 9.06 -7.29
CA LEU A 189 10.76 8.94 -7.84
C LEU A 189 10.79 7.90 -8.96
N SER A 190 9.83 6.98 -8.98
CA SER A 190 9.62 6.03 -10.07
C SER A 190 8.22 6.18 -10.62
N LEU A 191 8.09 6.42 -11.92
CA LEU A 191 6.83 6.53 -12.64
C LEU A 191 6.72 5.38 -13.64
N VAL A 192 5.54 4.81 -13.75
CA VAL A 192 5.21 3.84 -14.79
C VAL A 192 4.09 4.42 -15.64
N LEU A 193 4.35 4.52 -16.94
CA LEU A 193 3.36 4.89 -17.94
C LEU A 193 2.94 3.66 -18.73
N ALA A 194 1.68 3.59 -19.13
CA ALA A 194 1.17 2.47 -19.93
C ALA A 194 0.34 2.93 -21.12
N ASP A 195 0.46 2.16 -22.21
CA ASP A 195 -0.39 2.17 -23.39
C ASP A 195 -0.79 0.71 -23.70
N GLY A 196 -1.92 0.28 -23.17
CA GLY A 196 -2.34 -1.12 -23.18
C GLY A 196 -1.31 -2.02 -22.46
N PRO A 197 -0.73 -3.04 -23.13
CA PRO A 197 0.29 -3.90 -22.52
C PRO A 197 1.68 -3.25 -22.44
N ARG A 198 1.93 -2.20 -23.23
CA ARG A 198 3.24 -1.53 -23.32
C ARG A 198 3.46 -0.64 -22.11
N ARG A 199 4.64 -0.71 -21.51
CA ARG A 199 4.98 0.04 -20.29
C ARG A 199 6.30 0.78 -20.41
N LEU A 200 6.31 2.06 -20.09
CA LEU A 200 7.50 2.90 -19.99
C LEU A 200 7.77 3.21 -18.52
N SER A 201 9.05 3.21 -18.13
CA SER A 201 9.46 3.58 -16.77
C SER A 201 10.28 4.86 -16.80
N VAL A 202 9.97 5.79 -15.90
CA VAL A 202 10.74 7.02 -15.69
C VAL A 202 11.18 7.07 -14.23
N ASP A 203 12.48 6.97 -14.00
CA ASP A 203 13.07 7.05 -12.68
C ASP A 203 13.86 8.35 -12.52
N THR A 204 13.48 9.17 -11.55
CA THR A 204 14.23 10.37 -11.15
C THR A 204 14.97 10.09 -9.86
N ILE A 205 16.29 10.21 -9.87
CA ILE A 205 17.15 9.99 -8.71
C ILE A 205 18.00 11.23 -8.42
N ARG A 206 18.19 11.55 -7.13
CA ARG A 206 19.15 12.59 -6.74
C ARG A 206 20.57 12.13 -7.07
N VAL A 207 21.36 13.02 -7.66
CA VAL A 207 22.78 12.79 -7.93
C VAL A 207 23.64 13.86 -7.25
N PRO A 208 24.90 13.53 -6.90
CA PRO A 208 25.86 14.53 -6.42
C PRO A 208 26.04 15.68 -7.43
N ALA A 209 26.36 16.88 -6.93
CA ALA A 209 26.54 18.06 -7.78
C ALA A 209 27.65 17.88 -8.82
N ASP A 210 28.69 17.13 -8.48
CA ASP A 210 29.83 16.76 -9.32
C ASP A 210 29.59 15.54 -10.21
N PHE A 211 28.38 14.96 -10.19
CA PHE A 211 28.03 13.84 -11.05
C PHE A 211 28.19 14.25 -12.52
N ALA A 212 29.23 13.74 -13.17
CA ALA A 212 29.46 13.88 -14.59
C ALA A 212 29.36 12.46 -15.20
N PRO A 213 28.41 12.21 -16.13
CA PRO A 213 28.24 10.89 -16.73
C PRO A 213 29.17 10.65 -17.95
N PRO A 214 30.52 10.69 -17.79
CA PRO A 214 31.37 9.90 -18.68
C PRO A 214 32.33 8.89 -18.02
N GLN A 215 32.34 8.70 -16.68
CA GLN A 215 33.15 7.63 -16.04
C GLN A 215 32.34 6.44 -15.50
N ARG A 216 31.07 6.65 -15.13
CA ARG A 216 30.10 5.60 -14.76
C ARG A 216 28.72 6.04 -15.23
N CYS A 217 28.02 5.17 -15.95
CA CYS A 217 26.72 5.44 -16.57
C CYS A 217 25.54 5.59 -15.60
N GLY A 218 25.76 6.01 -14.35
CA GLY A 218 24.76 5.89 -13.29
C GLY A 218 24.33 4.43 -13.07
N PRO A 219 23.37 4.18 -12.17
CA PRO A 219 22.84 2.84 -11.94
C PRO A 219 22.07 2.31 -13.15
N SER A 220 22.00 1.00 -13.35
CA SER A 220 21.13 0.38 -14.38
C SER A 220 19.65 0.55 -14.03
N ALA A 221 18.75 0.50 -15.02
CA ALA A 221 17.31 0.56 -14.74
C ALA A 221 16.87 -0.59 -13.81
N VAL A 222 17.54 -1.75 -13.93
CA VAL A 222 17.32 -2.91 -13.08
C VAL A 222 17.80 -2.69 -11.64
N GLU A 223 18.98 -2.08 -11.44
CA GLU A 223 19.49 -1.73 -10.10
C GLU A 223 18.57 -0.72 -9.38
N VAL A 224 18.06 0.25 -10.13
CA VAL A 224 17.08 1.25 -9.65
C VAL A 224 15.75 0.59 -9.29
N SER A 225 15.32 -0.41 -10.06
CA SER A 225 14.06 -1.14 -9.85
C SER A 225 14.12 -2.16 -8.71
N LEU A 226 15.28 -2.80 -8.45
CA LEU A 226 15.41 -3.98 -7.57
C LEU A 226 16.06 -3.75 -6.21
N ARG A 227 16.45 -2.52 -5.85
CA ARG A 227 17.09 -2.11 -4.58
C ARG A 227 17.60 -3.26 -3.70
N GLY A 228 18.86 -3.66 -3.90
CA GLY A 228 19.61 -4.44 -2.91
C GLY A 228 19.29 -5.92 -2.77
N THR A 229 18.37 -6.49 -3.55
CA THR A 229 18.08 -7.93 -3.48
C THR A 229 19.02 -8.79 -4.31
N VAL A 230 19.59 -8.23 -5.38
CA VAL A 230 20.47 -8.94 -6.33
C VAL A 230 21.58 -8.00 -6.79
N SER A 231 22.83 -8.34 -6.49
CA SER A 231 23.99 -7.75 -7.17
C SER A 231 24.09 -8.41 -8.54
N LEU A 232 23.52 -7.79 -9.56
CA LEU A 232 23.71 -8.22 -10.94
C LEU A 232 25.09 -7.70 -11.41
N PRO A 233 25.89 -8.50 -12.13
CA PRO A 233 27.08 -7.96 -12.78
C PRO A 233 26.66 -6.84 -13.75
N PRO A 234 27.43 -5.74 -13.83
CA PRO A 234 27.09 -4.63 -14.73
C PRO A 234 27.15 -5.13 -16.18
N SER A 235 25.99 -5.38 -16.79
CA SER A 235 25.87 -5.71 -18.23
C SER A 235 25.80 -4.46 -19.12
N ASN A 236 26.09 -3.29 -18.55
CA ASN A 236 25.89 -1.99 -19.17
C ASN A 236 26.88 -1.77 -20.34
N GLY A 237 26.36 -1.46 -21.52
CA GLY A 237 27.16 -0.90 -22.61
C GLY A 237 27.70 0.50 -22.26
N PRO A 238 28.73 1.00 -22.98
CA PRO A 238 29.28 2.34 -22.75
C PRO A 238 28.23 3.43 -23.00
N CYS A 239 28.23 4.48 -22.18
CA CYS A 239 27.38 5.65 -22.40
C CYS A 239 27.84 6.43 -23.61
N GLN A 240 26.90 6.74 -24.49
CA GLN A 240 27.12 7.62 -25.62
C GLN A 240 26.47 8.96 -25.34
N ARG A 241 27.24 10.04 -25.49
CA ARG A 241 26.69 11.40 -25.35
C ARG A 241 25.79 11.69 -26.55
N PHE A 242 24.53 12.04 -26.28
CA PHE A 242 23.56 12.43 -27.30
C PHE A 242 23.46 13.96 -27.39
N ALA A 243 23.44 14.65 -26.25
CA ALA A 243 23.44 16.11 -26.16
C ALA A 243 24.19 16.62 -24.92
N ALA A 244 24.11 17.93 -24.63
CA ALA A 244 24.81 18.57 -23.52
C ALA A 244 24.53 17.89 -22.16
N ASP A 245 23.27 17.49 -21.93
CA ASP A 245 22.75 16.89 -20.69
C ASP A 245 21.95 15.60 -20.93
N HIS A 246 22.25 14.90 -22.01
CA HIS A 246 21.53 13.68 -22.41
C HIS A 246 22.51 12.64 -22.95
N TRP A 247 22.40 11.43 -22.41
CA TRP A 247 23.19 10.27 -22.77
C TRP A 247 22.29 9.07 -23.08
N LEU A 248 22.83 8.16 -23.87
CA LEU A 248 22.21 6.89 -24.23
C LEU A 248 23.07 5.75 -23.69
N ARG A 249 22.40 4.74 -23.13
CA ARG A 249 23.00 3.47 -22.73
C ARG A 249 22.18 2.34 -23.32
N SER A 250 22.83 1.31 -23.84
CA SER A 250 22.15 0.06 -24.21
C SER A 250 22.03 -0.84 -22.97
N GLU A 251 20.80 -1.22 -22.62
CA GLU A 251 20.47 -2.20 -21.59
C GLU A 251 19.62 -3.30 -22.21
N ASN A 252 20.08 -4.55 -22.14
CA ASN A 252 19.38 -5.71 -22.72
C ASN A 252 18.97 -5.53 -24.19
N GLY A 253 19.78 -4.83 -24.98
CA GLY A 253 19.51 -4.56 -26.40
C GLY A 253 18.60 -3.37 -26.66
N HIS A 254 18.14 -2.66 -25.63
CA HIS A 254 17.27 -1.49 -25.75
C HIS A 254 17.97 -0.19 -25.32
N PRO A 255 17.65 0.95 -25.97
CA PRO A 255 18.17 2.25 -25.56
C PRO A 255 17.48 2.75 -24.28
N VAL A 256 18.28 3.10 -23.29
CA VAL A 256 17.87 3.82 -22.08
C VAL A 256 18.40 5.24 -22.17
N HIS A 257 17.52 6.21 -21.96
CA HIS A 257 17.85 7.63 -22.00
C HIS A 257 18.17 8.12 -20.59
N LEU A 258 19.33 8.74 -20.43
CA LEU A 258 19.77 9.35 -19.18
C LEU A 258 19.81 10.86 -19.38
N LEU A 259 19.03 11.61 -18.62
CA LEU A 259 18.94 13.05 -18.72
C LEU A 259 19.32 13.71 -17.39
N ARG A 260 20.17 14.73 -17.44
CA ARG A 260 20.43 15.58 -16.27
C ARG A 260 19.40 16.69 -16.19
N ARG A 261 18.85 16.91 -14.99
CA ARG A 261 17.92 17.99 -14.66
C ARG A 261 18.31 18.55 -13.29
N GLY A 262 19.17 19.58 -13.30
CA GLY A 262 19.73 20.14 -12.07
C GLY A 262 20.56 19.12 -11.28
N ASP A 263 20.12 18.85 -10.05
CA ASP A 263 20.68 17.86 -9.12
C ASP A 263 20.06 16.46 -9.26
N ALA A 264 19.23 16.24 -10.29
CA ALA A 264 18.58 14.97 -10.56
C ALA A 264 19.07 14.33 -11.87
N LEU A 265 19.12 13.00 -11.88
CA LEU A 265 19.26 12.18 -13.07
C LEU A 265 17.91 11.49 -13.34
N VAL A 266 17.45 11.61 -14.58
CA VAL A 266 16.21 10.99 -15.08
C VAL A 266 16.59 9.85 -16.00
N LEU A 267 16.08 8.66 -15.71
CA LEU A 267 16.23 7.48 -16.55
C LEU A 267 14.90 7.19 -17.21
N VAL A 268 14.85 7.17 -18.53
CA VAL A 268 13.69 6.72 -19.30
C VAL A 268 14.04 5.39 -19.93
N SER A 269 13.35 4.35 -19.51
CA SER A 269 13.60 2.97 -19.92
C SER A 269 12.35 2.31 -20.50
N PRO A 270 12.50 1.51 -21.58
CA PRO A 270 11.41 0.71 -22.11
C PRO A 270 11.12 -0.50 -21.21
N GLY A 271 9.84 -0.81 -21.07
CA GLY A 271 9.38 -2.16 -20.75
C GLY A 271 9.27 -3.02 -22.01
N VAL A 272 8.60 -4.15 -21.88
CA VAL A 272 8.42 -5.13 -22.97
C VAL A 272 7.60 -4.52 -24.11
N ASP A 273 8.04 -4.78 -25.36
CA ASP A 273 7.39 -4.37 -26.61
C ASP A 273 7.15 -2.85 -26.78
N VAL A 274 7.97 -2.03 -26.14
CA VAL A 274 7.94 -0.57 -26.33
C VAL A 274 8.85 -0.16 -27.50
N PRO A 275 8.32 0.56 -28.51
CA PRO A 275 9.13 1.10 -29.59
C PRO A 275 10.15 2.14 -29.09
N ASP A 276 11.40 2.05 -29.55
CA ASP A 276 12.47 3.01 -29.19
C ASP A 276 12.10 4.47 -29.46
N ARG A 277 11.30 4.73 -30.51
CA ARG A 277 10.78 6.07 -30.82
C ARG A 277 9.90 6.64 -29.71
N ASP A 278 9.14 5.78 -29.02
CA ASP A 278 8.24 6.19 -27.94
C ASP A 278 9.04 6.47 -26.67
N VAL A 279 10.12 5.71 -26.42
CA VAL A 279 11.11 5.98 -25.36
C VAL A 279 11.82 7.32 -25.61
N ALA A 280 12.24 7.57 -26.84
CA ALA A 280 12.91 8.81 -27.23
C ALA A 280 11.96 10.01 -27.13
N ALA A 281 10.70 9.86 -27.55
CA ALA A 281 9.67 10.89 -27.36
C ALA A 281 9.44 11.18 -25.87
N ALA A 282 9.34 10.14 -25.04
CA ALA A 282 9.19 10.29 -23.59
C ALA A 282 10.36 11.04 -22.96
N ALA A 283 11.60 10.77 -23.39
CA ALA A 283 12.79 11.48 -22.94
C ALA A 283 12.83 12.94 -23.42
N GLY A 284 12.32 13.22 -24.62
CA GLY A 284 12.30 14.57 -25.21
C GLY A 284 11.18 15.46 -24.69
N GLN A 285 10.08 14.89 -24.19
CA GLN A 285 8.84 15.59 -23.82
C GLN A 285 8.55 15.47 -22.32
N LEU A 286 9.57 15.68 -21.48
CA LEU A 286 9.42 15.71 -20.03
C LEU A 286 8.95 17.08 -19.56
N VAL A 287 7.80 17.12 -18.89
CA VAL A 287 7.24 18.33 -18.29
C VAL A 287 7.30 18.21 -16.78
N GLU A 288 7.69 19.29 -16.11
CA GLU A 288 7.67 19.37 -14.66
C GLU A 288 6.25 19.63 -14.17
N VAL A 289 5.77 18.81 -13.24
CA VAL A 289 4.43 18.92 -12.66
C VAL A 289 4.51 19.18 -11.16
N SER A 290 3.47 19.78 -10.61
CA SER A 290 3.34 19.93 -9.16
C SER A 290 3.03 18.57 -8.48
N PRO A 291 3.34 18.43 -7.18
CA PRO A 291 2.95 17.26 -6.39
C PRO A 291 1.44 16.93 -6.48
N ARG A 292 0.59 17.96 -6.58
CA ARG A 292 -0.86 17.81 -6.70
C ARG A 292 -1.28 17.30 -8.07
N GLU A 293 -0.69 17.83 -9.13
CA GLU A 293 -0.96 17.36 -10.50
C GLU A 293 -0.51 15.91 -10.67
N LEU A 294 0.69 15.54 -10.20
CA LEU A 294 1.14 14.15 -10.25
C LEU A 294 0.22 13.21 -9.47
N ALA A 295 -0.26 13.61 -8.30
CA ALA A 295 -1.21 12.81 -7.53
C ALA A 295 -2.58 12.72 -8.20
N ALA A 296 -2.99 13.73 -8.97
CA ALA A 296 -4.25 13.73 -9.73
C ALA A 296 -4.22 12.77 -10.92
N LEU A 297 -3.06 12.59 -11.56
CA LEU A 297 -2.87 11.63 -12.66
C LEU A 297 -3.05 10.15 -12.25
N LEU A 298 -3.05 9.86 -10.95
CA LEU A 298 -3.15 8.51 -10.37
C LEU A 298 -4.53 8.22 -9.75
N GLY A 299 -5.50 9.11 -9.98
CA GLY A 299 -6.88 9.03 -9.50
C GLY A 299 -7.80 8.31 -10.46
#